data_AF-A0A960PWI8-F1
#
_entry.id   AF-A0A960PWI8-F1
#
_cell.length_a   1.000
_cell.length_b   1.000
_cell.length_c   1.000
_cell.angle_alpha   90.00
_cell.angle_beta   90.00
_cell.angle_gamma   90.00
#
_symmetry.space_group_name_H-M   'P 1'
#
loop_
_entity.id
_entity.type
_entity.pdbx_description
1 polymer ?
#
loop_
_entity_poly.entity_id
_entity_poly.type
_entity_poly.pdbx_seq_one_letter_code
_entity_poly.pdbx_strand_id
1 'polypeptide(L)'
;VLAGAALLVVTLWGARPGSPRRLSTVSWAVGLLTVMTIGAPWLGSDIGGTLSMVPALGVALLLLSGRRITVRAVTLLGAVTASFLALAIGIEALRPAEDRTHIGRFFLGAADGGGFFATVSRKWSVNISLLTSSRWAWLLAIIGLFALVVLVGLGGWRRFISGRRHEVAAVVSLLTVTALGWATNDSGTVAAALTLSFFGPLIATVALRGDVEGQHWLPALEEADNSLDHVQEAPA
;
A
#
# COMPACT_ATOMS: atom_id res chain seq x y z
N VAL A 1 11.13 1.63 1.37
CA VAL A 1 11.62 0.76 0.27
C VAL A 1 11.24 -0.70 0.47
N LEU A 2 11.75 -1.38 1.52
CA LEU A 2 11.50 -2.81 1.75
C LEU A 2 10.00 -3.17 1.74
N ALA A 3 9.18 -2.40 2.46
CA ALA A 3 7.73 -2.61 2.51
C ALA A 3 7.07 -2.52 1.12
N GLY A 4 7.41 -1.51 0.33
CA GLY A 4 6.91 -1.35 -1.04
C GLY A 4 7.30 -2.51 -1.96
N ALA A 5 8.57 -2.93 -1.90
CA ALA A 5 9.07 -4.08 -2.66
C ALA A 5 8.36 -5.38 -2.26
N ALA A 6 8.17 -5.63 -0.97
CA ALA A 6 7.48 -6.81 -0.47
C ALA A 6 6.01 -6.86 -0.93
N LEU A 7 5.30 -5.73 -0.89
CA LEU A 7 3.91 -5.65 -1.38
C LEU A 7 3.81 -5.90 -2.89
N LEU A 8 4.75 -5.37 -3.67
CA LEU A 8 4.84 -5.70 -5.10
C LEU A 8 5.09 -7.19 -5.32
N VAL A 9 6.03 -7.80 -4.57
CA VAL A 9 6.29 -9.24 -4.67
C VAL A 9 5.04 -10.06 -4.32
N VAL A 10 4.35 -9.72 -3.23
CA VAL A 10 3.11 -10.40 -2.80
C VAL A 10 2.02 -10.30 -3.87
N THR A 11 1.81 -9.12 -4.43
CA THR A 11 0.74 -8.86 -5.40
C THR A 11 1.02 -9.48 -6.76
N LEU A 12 2.28 -9.40 -7.25
CA LEU A 12 2.72 -10.09 -8.46
C LEU A 12 2.73 -11.60 -8.30
N TRP A 13 3.09 -12.12 -7.12
CA TRP A 13 2.98 -13.55 -6.83
C TRP A 13 1.53 -14.01 -6.85
N GLY A 14 0.62 -13.24 -6.26
CA GLY A 14 -0.82 -13.49 -6.29
C GLY A 14 -1.44 -13.44 -7.70
N ALA A 15 -0.75 -12.87 -8.69
CA ALA A 15 -1.17 -12.87 -10.08
C ALA A 15 -0.89 -14.19 -10.81
N ARG A 16 -0.04 -15.07 -10.27
CA ARG A 16 0.36 -16.31 -10.94
C ARG A 16 -0.74 -17.36 -10.92
N PRO A 17 -0.87 -18.16 -12.00
CA PRO A 17 -1.73 -19.35 -11.95
C PRO A 17 -1.17 -20.35 -10.93
N GLY A 18 -2.02 -20.87 -10.06
CA GLY A 18 -1.59 -21.81 -9.03
C GLY A 18 -2.64 -22.05 -7.96
N SER A 19 -2.30 -22.91 -6.98
CA SER A 19 -3.21 -23.20 -5.89
C SER A 19 -3.38 -21.99 -4.96
N PRO A 20 -4.61 -21.57 -4.62
CA PRO A 20 -4.85 -20.43 -3.74
C PRO A 20 -4.14 -20.57 -2.39
N ARG A 21 -4.03 -21.80 -1.88
CA ARG A 21 -3.29 -22.12 -0.65
C ARG A 21 -1.81 -21.75 -0.75
N ARG A 22 -1.11 -22.20 -1.81
CA ARG A 22 0.32 -21.88 -2.01
C ARG A 22 0.54 -20.39 -2.18
N LEU A 23 -0.32 -19.73 -2.96
CA LEU A 23 -0.24 -18.28 -3.17
C LEU A 23 -0.38 -17.51 -1.85
N SER A 24 -1.36 -17.90 -1.04
CA SER A 24 -1.57 -17.33 0.31
C SER A 24 -0.40 -17.61 1.24
N THR A 25 0.09 -18.84 1.34
CA THR A 25 1.19 -19.21 2.25
C THR A 25 2.46 -18.42 1.96
N VAL A 26 2.87 -18.31 0.70
CA VAL A 26 4.07 -17.56 0.32
C VAL A 26 3.89 -16.06 0.60
N SER A 27 2.70 -15.53 0.31
CA SER A 27 2.40 -14.11 0.56
C SER A 27 2.47 -13.77 2.05
N TRP A 28 1.93 -14.64 2.90
CA TRP A 28 2.06 -14.53 4.36
C TRP A 28 3.51 -14.65 4.81
N ALA A 29 4.28 -15.59 4.27
CA ALA A 29 5.69 -15.77 4.63
C ALA A 29 6.51 -14.53 4.30
N VAL A 30 6.37 -13.97 3.09
CA VAL A 30 7.04 -12.73 2.66
C VAL A 30 6.63 -11.55 3.54
N GLY A 31 5.32 -11.41 3.79
CA GLY A 31 4.78 -10.33 4.60
C GLY A 31 5.26 -10.38 6.05
N LEU A 32 5.21 -11.56 6.68
CA LEU A 32 5.67 -11.76 8.05
C LEU A 32 7.17 -11.52 8.16
N LEU A 33 7.97 -12.09 7.25
CA LEU A 33 9.42 -11.86 7.21
C LEU A 33 9.74 -10.37 7.09
N THR A 34 8.99 -9.65 6.25
CA THR A 34 9.16 -8.20 6.09
C THR A 34 8.84 -7.44 7.38
N VAL A 35 7.71 -7.75 8.03
CA VAL A 35 7.33 -7.13 9.31
C VAL A 35 8.39 -7.38 10.39
N MET A 36 8.90 -8.61 10.49
CA MET A 36 9.96 -8.94 11.44
C MET A 36 11.27 -8.22 11.13
N THR A 37 11.63 -8.10 9.84
CA THR A 37 12.84 -7.41 9.40
C THR A 37 12.77 -5.91 9.71
N ILE A 38 11.62 -5.27 9.44
CA ILE A 38 11.40 -3.85 9.72
C ILE A 38 11.44 -3.56 11.22
N GLY A 39 10.81 -4.43 12.03
CA GLY A 39 10.74 -4.25 13.48
C GLY A 39 12.02 -4.66 14.23
N ALA A 40 12.93 -5.38 13.59
CA ALA A 40 14.10 -5.97 14.23
C ALA A 40 15.02 -4.91 14.89
N PRO A 41 15.28 -5.01 16.21
CA PRO A 41 16.13 -4.06 16.93
C PRO A 41 17.54 -3.90 16.33
N TRP A 42 18.15 -5.00 15.90
CA TRP A 42 19.52 -5.01 15.35
C TRP A 42 19.62 -4.44 13.93
N LEU A 43 18.49 -4.19 13.25
CA LEU A 43 18.43 -3.55 11.93
C LEU A 43 18.00 -2.07 12.01
N GLY A 44 17.90 -1.52 13.22
CA GLY A 44 17.47 -0.13 13.44
C GLY A 44 15.95 0.05 13.50
N SER A 45 15.25 -0.87 14.18
CA SER A 45 13.80 -0.92 14.41
C SER A 45 13.00 0.31 13.97
N ASP A 46 12.19 0.12 12.93
CA ASP A 46 11.29 1.13 12.39
C ASP A 46 9.84 0.77 12.74
N ILE A 47 9.36 1.27 13.89
CA ILE A 47 7.97 1.10 14.30
C ILE A 47 7.02 1.71 13.27
N GLY A 48 7.32 2.88 12.73
CA GLY A 48 6.45 3.54 11.76
C GLY A 48 6.26 2.67 10.51
N GLY A 49 7.34 2.05 10.05
CA GLY A 49 7.37 1.01 9.03
C GLY A 49 6.54 -0.22 9.39
N THR A 50 6.66 -0.75 10.61
CA THR A 50 5.85 -1.91 11.04
C THR A 50 4.36 -1.57 11.11
N LEU A 51 4.00 -0.42 11.69
CA LEU A 51 2.62 0.05 11.82
C LEU A 51 1.96 0.34 10.47
N SER A 52 2.74 0.66 9.44
CA SER A 52 2.24 0.89 8.09
C SER A 52 2.19 -0.41 7.25
N MET A 53 3.18 -1.30 7.41
CA MET A 53 3.28 -2.55 6.66
C MET A 53 2.18 -3.55 7.03
N VAL A 54 1.87 -3.72 8.32
CA VAL A 54 0.85 -4.69 8.80
C VAL A 54 -0.52 -4.47 8.15
N PRO A 55 -1.13 -3.26 8.21
CA PRO A 55 -2.42 -3.02 7.57
C PRO A 55 -2.32 -3.04 6.04
N ALA A 56 -1.22 -2.56 5.44
CA ALA A 56 -1.05 -2.58 3.99
C ALA A 56 -0.96 -4.02 3.43
N LEU A 57 -0.24 -4.91 4.11
CA LEU A 57 -0.21 -6.33 3.79
C LEU A 57 -1.60 -6.95 3.93
N GLY A 58 -2.32 -6.62 5.02
CA GLY A 58 -3.68 -7.10 5.23
C GLY A 58 -4.64 -6.67 4.10
N VAL A 59 -4.54 -5.42 3.65
CA VAL A 59 -5.30 -4.91 2.49
C VAL A 59 -4.92 -5.66 1.21
N ALA A 60 -3.63 -5.87 0.95
CA ALA A 60 -3.17 -6.63 -0.22
C ALA A 60 -3.76 -8.04 -0.24
N LEU A 61 -3.65 -8.77 0.88
CA LEU A 61 -4.16 -10.14 1.01
C LEU A 61 -5.69 -10.20 0.90
N LEU A 62 -6.40 -9.23 1.46
CA LEU A 62 -7.85 -9.14 1.37
C LEU A 62 -8.30 -8.97 -0.10
N LEU A 63 -7.67 -8.05 -0.83
CA LEU A 63 -7.99 -7.79 -2.24
C LEU A 63 -7.60 -8.97 -3.14
N LEU A 64 -6.45 -9.61 -2.90
CA LEU A 64 -6.03 -10.82 -3.60
C LEU A 64 -6.99 -11.99 -3.37
N SER A 65 -7.60 -12.08 -2.18
CA SER A 65 -8.65 -13.07 -1.88
C SER A 65 -9.99 -12.80 -2.56
N GLY A 66 -10.12 -11.68 -3.29
CA GLY A 66 -11.36 -11.26 -3.94
C GLY A 66 -12.40 -10.67 -2.98
N ARG A 67 -12.02 -10.37 -1.74
CA ARG A 67 -12.90 -9.77 -0.75
C ARG A 67 -12.84 -8.25 -0.84
N ARG A 68 -13.96 -7.59 -0.51
CA ARG A 68 -14.05 -6.13 -0.45
C ARG A 68 -13.45 -5.60 0.86
N ILE A 69 -12.89 -4.40 0.81
CA ILE A 69 -12.50 -3.66 2.01
C ILE A 69 -13.79 -3.23 2.72
N THR A 70 -14.00 -3.73 3.92
CA THR A 70 -15.17 -3.41 4.76
C THR A 70 -14.71 -2.69 6.01
N VAL A 71 -15.59 -1.95 6.67
CA VAL A 71 -15.30 -1.32 7.97
C VAL A 71 -14.78 -2.37 8.97
N ARG A 72 -15.38 -3.58 8.99
CA ARG A 72 -14.92 -4.69 9.83
C ARG A 72 -13.49 -5.13 9.51
N ALA A 73 -13.11 -5.16 8.23
CA ALA A 73 -11.74 -5.49 7.86
C ALA A 73 -10.77 -4.39 8.30
N VAL A 74 -11.14 -3.11 8.12
CA VAL A 74 -10.33 -1.97 8.56
C VAL A 74 -10.16 -1.98 10.08
N THR A 75 -11.22 -2.22 10.85
CA THR A 75 -11.14 -2.29 12.32
C THR A 75 -10.31 -3.48 12.79
N LEU A 76 -10.43 -4.65 12.16
CA LEU A 76 -9.59 -5.81 12.46
C LEU A 76 -8.11 -5.53 12.18
N LEU A 77 -7.78 -4.92 11.04
CA LEU A 77 -6.40 -4.55 10.71
C LEU A 77 -5.86 -3.49 11.68
N GLY A 78 -6.68 -2.51 12.05
CA GLY A 78 -6.35 -1.53 13.09
C GLY A 78 -6.07 -2.21 14.43
N ALA A 79 -6.92 -3.15 14.85
CA ALA A 79 -6.75 -3.89 16.09
C ALA A 79 -5.47 -4.75 16.07
N VAL A 80 -5.21 -5.49 14.99
CA VAL A 80 -3.97 -6.27 14.84
C VAL A 80 -2.74 -5.36 14.94
N THR A 81 -2.77 -4.23 14.23
CA THR A 81 -1.68 -3.24 14.27
C THR A 81 -1.47 -2.65 15.66
N ALA A 82 -2.56 -2.31 16.37
CA ALA A 82 -2.52 -1.83 17.74
C ALA A 82 -1.97 -2.90 18.70
N SER A 83 -2.31 -4.17 18.50
CA SER A 83 -1.76 -5.29 19.29
C SER A 83 -0.24 -5.42 19.13
N PHE A 84 0.30 -5.23 17.91
CA PHE A 84 1.74 -5.20 17.69
C PHE A 84 2.41 -4.05 18.45
N LEU A 85 1.79 -2.86 18.43
CA LEU A 85 2.30 -1.71 19.18
C LEU A 85 2.26 -1.95 20.69
N ALA A 86 1.13 -2.46 21.19
CA ALA A 86 0.95 -2.79 22.60
C ALA A 86 1.94 -3.85 23.08
N LEU A 87 2.21 -4.87 22.26
CA LEU A 87 3.24 -5.87 22.55
C LEU A 87 4.63 -5.25 22.64
N ALA A 88 4.99 -4.38 21.68
CA ALA A 88 6.28 -3.68 21.69
C ALA A 88 6.43 -2.81 22.94
N ILE A 89 5.41 -2.03 23.30
CA ILE A 89 5.39 -1.22 24.52
C ILE A 89 5.46 -2.10 25.77
N GLY A 90 4.73 -3.22 25.79
CA GLY A 90 4.73 -4.18 26.90
C GLY A 90 6.12 -4.79 27.14
N ILE A 91 6.85 -5.12 26.07
CA ILE A 91 8.24 -5.59 26.16
C ILE A 91 9.14 -4.50 26.77
N GLU A 92 8.96 -3.24 26.38
CA GLU A 92 9.71 -2.11 26.96
C GLU A 92 9.35 -1.83 28.43
N ALA A 93 8.11 -2.13 28.84
CA ALA A 93 7.68 -1.98 30.23
C ALA A 93 8.38 -2.94 31.18
N LEU A 94 8.81 -4.11 30.68
CA LEU A 94 9.60 -5.09 31.44
C LEU A 94 11.06 -4.69 31.62
N ARG A 95 11.56 -3.72 30.85
CA ARG A 95 12.93 -3.21 30.98
C ARG A 95 13.05 -2.20 32.14
N PRO A 96 14.18 -2.18 32.86
CA PRO A 96 14.54 -1.07 33.75
C PRO A 96 14.43 0.27 33.02
N ALA A 97 14.10 1.35 33.74
CA ALA A 97 13.85 2.65 33.12
C ALA A 97 15.08 3.19 32.37
N GLU A 98 16.30 2.98 32.92
CA GLU A 98 17.56 3.34 32.27
C GLU A 98 17.82 2.59 30.94
N ASP A 99 17.29 1.38 30.78
CA ASP A 99 17.56 0.51 29.62
C ASP A 99 16.45 0.56 28.55
N ARG A 100 15.42 1.39 28.76
CA ARG A 100 14.34 1.56 27.79
C ARG A 100 14.84 2.22 26.52
N THR A 101 14.46 1.64 25.40
CA THR A 101 14.68 2.24 24.09
C THR A 101 13.94 3.58 23.98
N HIS A 102 14.21 4.33 22.91
CA HIS A 102 13.48 5.57 22.62
C HIS A 102 11.95 5.36 22.59
N ILE A 103 11.49 4.16 22.23
CA ILE A 103 10.08 3.78 22.18
C ILE A 103 9.51 3.67 23.59
N GLY A 104 10.20 2.93 24.47
CA GLY A 104 9.82 2.79 25.86
C GLY A 104 9.81 4.13 26.57
N ARG A 105 10.80 4.99 26.33
CA ARG A 105 10.82 6.36 26.88
C ARG A 105 9.67 7.21 26.37
N PHE A 106 9.33 7.11 25.09
CA PHE A 106 8.23 7.87 24.49
C PHE A 106 6.83 7.47 25.03
N PHE A 107 6.58 6.17 25.20
CA PHE A 107 5.26 5.68 25.63
C PHE A 107 5.11 5.48 27.15
N LEU A 108 6.20 5.20 27.86
CA LEU A 108 6.20 4.85 29.29
C LEU A 108 6.97 5.84 30.17
N GLY A 109 7.76 6.73 29.59
CA GLY A 109 8.46 7.79 30.32
C GLY A 109 7.50 8.92 30.72
N ALA A 110 7.84 9.65 31.79
CA ALA A 110 7.24 10.94 32.05
C ALA A 110 7.64 11.85 30.88
N ALA A 111 6.68 12.16 29.99
CA ALA A 111 6.93 12.83 28.73
C ALA A 111 7.92 13.99 28.89
N ASP A 112 9.06 13.93 28.19
CA ASP A 112 10.06 14.99 28.17
C ASP A 112 9.43 16.31 27.73
N GLY A 113 8.98 17.11 28.70
CA GLY A 113 8.55 18.51 28.63
C GLY A 113 7.30 18.89 27.83
N GLY A 114 6.87 18.10 26.83
CA GLY A 114 5.79 18.50 25.89
C GLY A 114 4.53 17.65 25.88
N GLY A 115 4.58 16.41 26.39
CA GLY A 115 3.48 15.45 26.25
C GLY A 115 3.42 14.73 24.89
N PHE A 116 2.71 13.60 24.85
CA PHE A 116 2.52 12.76 23.65
C PHE A 116 1.97 13.57 22.46
N PHE A 117 0.91 14.34 22.69
CA PHE A 117 0.23 15.12 21.65
C PHE A 117 1.10 16.23 21.06
N ALA A 118 1.91 16.93 21.87
CA ALA A 118 2.82 17.94 21.35
C ALA A 118 3.92 17.32 20.47
N THR A 119 4.40 16.13 20.86
CA THR A 119 5.41 15.43 20.05
C THR A 119 4.84 14.96 18.72
N VAL A 120 3.64 14.36 18.72
CA VAL A 120 2.96 13.91 17.50
C VAL A 120 2.63 15.10 16.59
N SER A 121 2.06 16.18 17.14
CA SER A 121 1.73 17.39 16.35
C SER A 121 2.97 18.05 15.75
N ARG A 122 4.08 18.13 16.50
CA ARG A 122 5.36 18.62 15.97
C ARG A 122 5.87 17.75 14.82
N LYS A 123 5.81 16.42 14.96
CA LYS A 123 6.21 15.48 13.90
C LYS A 123 5.38 15.68 12.64
N TRP A 124 4.07 15.83 12.78
CA TRP A 124 3.15 16.11 11.67
C TRP A 124 3.45 17.45 11.01
N SER A 125 3.66 18.51 11.78
CA SER A 125 4.04 19.82 11.25
C SER A 125 5.34 19.75 10.45
N VAL A 126 6.33 18.99 10.91
CA VAL A 126 7.58 18.78 10.17
C VAL A 126 7.31 18.02 8.87
N ASN A 127 6.58 16.90 8.89
CA ASN A 127 6.25 16.14 7.68
C ASN A 127 5.50 17.00 6.64
N ILE A 128 4.54 17.83 7.07
CA ILE A 128 3.82 18.77 6.20
C ILE A 128 4.79 19.81 5.61
N SER A 129 5.65 20.41 6.43
CA SER A 129 6.63 21.38 5.94
C SER A 129 7.62 20.78 4.94
N LEU A 130 7.96 19.49 5.10
CA LEU A 130 8.85 18.77 4.18
C LEU A 130 8.20 18.50 2.82
N LEU A 131 6.86 18.52 2.70
CA LEU A 131 6.18 18.40 1.41
C LEU A 131 6.41 19.63 0.51
N THR A 132 6.91 20.75 1.04
CA THR A 132 7.19 21.96 0.25
C THR A 132 8.66 22.37 0.30
N SER A 133 9.38 22.06 1.38
CA SER A 133 10.77 22.50 1.60
C SER A 133 11.84 21.46 1.25
N SER A 134 11.48 20.18 1.12
CA SER A 134 12.45 19.11 0.94
C SER A 134 12.74 18.82 -0.53
N ARG A 135 13.98 18.43 -0.86
CA ARG A 135 14.30 17.87 -2.19
C ARG A 135 13.46 16.62 -2.51
N TRP A 136 13.05 15.86 -1.50
CA TRP A 136 12.17 14.69 -1.66
C TRP A 136 10.75 15.06 -2.09
N ALA A 137 10.30 16.30 -1.85
CA ALA A 137 9.02 16.79 -2.34
C ALA A 137 8.98 16.83 -3.86
N TRP A 138 10.10 17.15 -4.52
CA TRP A 138 10.18 17.10 -5.99
C TRP A 138 9.94 15.70 -6.53
N LEU A 139 10.46 14.66 -5.86
CA LEU A 139 10.20 13.28 -6.27
C LEU A 139 8.71 12.94 -6.14
N LEU A 140 8.06 13.33 -5.03
CA LEU A 140 6.61 13.15 -4.85
C LEU A 140 5.81 13.92 -5.90
N ALA A 141 6.19 15.16 -6.21
CA ALA A 141 5.54 15.99 -7.21
C ALA A 141 5.68 15.37 -8.62
N ILE A 142 6.86 14.87 -8.98
CA ILE A 142 7.11 14.19 -10.25
C ILE A 142 6.27 12.92 -10.35
N ILE A 143 6.22 12.09 -9.29
CA ILE A 143 5.40 10.87 -9.28
C ILE A 143 3.91 11.21 -9.37
N GLY A 144 3.46 12.24 -8.65
CA GLY A 144 2.08 12.72 -8.70
C GLY A 144 1.69 13.28 -10.06
N LEU A 145 2.56 14.07 -10.68
CA LEU A 145 2.36 14.61 -12.03
C LEU A 145 2.33 13.49 -13.06
N PHE A 146 3.27 12.54 -12.99
CA PHE A 146 3.28 11.37 -13.85
C PHE A 146 1.97 10.57 -13.71
N ALA A 147 1.51 10.36 -12.47
CA ALA A 147 0.24 9.71 -12.21
C ALA A 147 -0.97 10.46 -12.77
N LEU A 148 -0.98 11.78 -12.65
CA LEU A 148 -2.01 12.62 -13.24
C LEU A 148 -2.04 12.49 -14.77
N VAL A 149 -0.89 12.59 -15.43
CA VAL A 149 -0.77 12.46 -16.89
C VAL A 149 -1.24 11.06 -17.33
N VAL A 150 -0.80 10.01 -16.66
CA VAL A 150 -1.11 8.63 -17.04
C VAL A 150 -2.57 8.26 -16.76
N LEU A 151 -3.09 8.58 -15.58
CA LEU A 151 -4.44 8.19 -15.19
C LEU A 151 -5.50 9.09 -15.82
N VAL A 152 -5.27 10.40 -15.86
CA VAL A 152 -6.25 11.38 -16.39
C VAL A 152 -5.94 11.71 -17.84
N GLY A 153 -4.73 12.21 -18.12
CA GLY A 153 -4.35 12.68 -19.46
C GLY A 153 -4.40 11.61 -20.55
N LEU A 154 -4.03 10.37 -20.23
CA LEU A 154 -4.07 9.22 -21.15
C LEU A 154 -5.28 8.30 -20.95
N GLY A 155 -6.24 8.69 -20.09
CA GLY A 155 -7.43 7.88 -19.80
C GLY A 155 -7.17 6.56 -19.06
N GLY A 156 -5.97 6.38 -18.47
CA GLY A 156 -5.59 5.16 -17.74
C GLY A 156 -6.48 4.82 -16.56
N TRP A 157 -7.23 5.79 -16.01
CA TRP A 157 -8.17 5.59 -14.91
C TRP A 157 -9.25 4.54 -15.25
N ARG A 158 -9.74 4.51 -16.50
CA ARG A 158 -10.73 3.51 -16.94
C ARG A 158 -10.15 2.10 -16.85
N ARG A 159 -8.93 1.92 -17.35
CA ARG A 159 -8.20 0.64 -17.30
C ARG A 159 -7.90 0.20 -15.87
N PHE A 160 -7.63 1.16 -14.98
CA PHE A 160 -7.43 0.86 -13.56
C PHE A 160 -8.70 0.37 -12.88
N ILE A 161 -9.86 1.00 -13.14
CA ILE A 161 -11.15 0.56 -12.57
C ILE A 161 -11.55 -0.82 -13.10
N SER A 162 -11.28 -1.11 -14.38
CA SER A 162 -11.43 -2.44 -14.96
C SER A 162 -10.21 -3.36 -14.72
N GLY A 163 -9.28 -2.93 -13.86
CA GLY A 163 -7.98 -3.56 -13.67
C GLY A 163 -8.08 -4.94 -13.03
N ARG A 164 -7.02 -5.73 -13.18
CA ARG A 164 -6.97 -7.06 -12.57
C ARG A 164 -6.85 -6.93 -11.05
N ARG A 165 -7.39 -7.90 -10.31
CA ARG A 165 -7.40 -7.88 -8.83
C ARG A 165 -6.04 -7.62 -8.20
N HIS A 166 -4.96 -8.18 -8.77
CA HIS A 166 -3.61 -7.99 -8.27
C HIS A 166 -3.07 -6.57 -8.51
N GLU A 167 -3.49 -5.89 -9.59
CA GLU A 167 -3.11 -4.50 -9.88
C GLU A 167 -3.76 -3.55 -8.89
N VAL A 168 -5.06 -3.73 -8.64
CA VAL A 168 -5.80 -2.99 -7.61
C VAL A 168 -5.18 -3.26 -6.24
N ALA A 169 -4.88 -4.52 -5.92
CA ALA A 169 -4.20 -4.88 -4.68
C ALA A 169 -2.83 -4.21 -4.54
N ALA A 170 -2.02 -4.18 -5.60
CA ALA A 170 -0.72 -3.52 -5.62
C ALA A 170 -0.83 -2.02 -5.38
N VAL A 171 -1.69 -1.33 -6.13
CA VAL A 171 -1.88 0.13 -5.99
C VAL A 171 -2.41 0.47 -4.60
N VAL A 172 -3.49 -0.16 -4.17
CA VAL A 172 -4.16 0.19 -2.91
C VAL A 172 -3.24 -0.13 -1.72
N SER A 173 -2.54 -1.26 -1.72
CA SER A 173 -1.60 -1.58 -0.64
C SER A 173 -0.38 -0.67 -0.63
N LEU A 174 0.17 -0.30 -1.81
CA LEU A 174 1.30 0.63 -1.91
C LEU A 174 0.90 2.03 -1.40
N LEU A 175 -0.28 2.52 -1.76
CA LEU A 175 -0.82 3.78 -1.25
C LEU A 175 -1.08 3.70 0.26
N THR A 176 -1.59 2.56 0.75
CA THR A 176 -1.84 2.34 2.18
C THR A 176 -0.55 2.42 2.98
N VAL A 177 0.50 1.67 2.60
CA VAL A 177 1.78 1.71 3.30
C VAL A 177 2.45 3.08 3.20
N THR A 178 2.29 3.77 2.08
CA THR A 178 2.83 5.12 1.87
C THR A 178 2.15 6.12 2.80
N ALA A 179 0.81 6.14 2.82
CA ALA A 179 0.05 7.09 3.62
C ALA A 179 0.28 6.87 5.12
N LEU A 180 0.23 5.60 5.56
CA LEU A 180 0.48 5.26 6.95
C LEU A 180 1.94 5.50 7.31
N GLY A 181 2.88 5.11 6.45
CA GLY A 181 4.31 5.35 6.66
C GLY A 181 4.63 6.83 6.74
N TRP A 182 4.01 7.68 5.92
CA TRP A 182 4.12 9.13 6.03
C TRP A 182 3.61 9.65 7.37
N ALA A 183 2.50 9.12 7.86
CA ALA A 183 1.87 9.58 9.10
C ALA A 183 2.59 9.11 10.37
N THR A 184 3.23 7.94 10.34
CA THR A 184 3.83 7.29 11.52
C THR A 184 5.34 7.51 11.64
N ASN A 185 6.03 7.86 10.56
CA ASN A 185 7.48 8.05 10.55
C ASN A 185 7.90 9.50 10.77
N ASP A 186 9.05 9.67 11.44
CA ASP A 186 9.70 10.96 11.66
C ASP A 186 10.24 11.57 10.36
N SER A 187 10.60 10.71 9.40
CA SER A 187 10.98 11.07 8.03
C SER A 187 9.91 10.66 7.02
N GLY A 188 8.64 10.88 7.36
CA GLY A 188 7.48 10.40 6.60
C GLY A 188 7.52 10.78 5.12
N THR A 189 7.91 12.01 4.78
CA THR A 189 8.03 12.48 3.39
C THR A 189 9.09 11.71 2.60
N VAL A 190 10.22 11.37 3.22
CA VAL A 190 11.27 10.56 2.58
C VAL A 190 10.80 9.12 2.38
N ALA A 191 10.19 8.54 3.41
CA ALA A 191 9.65 7.17 3.36
C ALA A 191 8.56 7.05 2.28
N ALA A 192 7.68 8.06 2.18
CA ALA A 192 6.66 8.14 1.15
C ALA A 192 7.27 8.23 -0.25
N ALA A 193 8.24 9.13 -0.46
CA ALA A 193 8.89 9.31 -1.76
C ALA A 193 9.56 8.01 -2.22
N LEU A 194 10.34 7.38 -1.34
CA LEU A 194 11.03 6.12 -1.64
C LEU A 194 10.09 4.94 -1.89
N THR A 195 8.92 4.93 -1.25
CA THR A 195 7.92 3.86 -1.43
C THR A 195 7.09 4.09 -2.69
N LEU A 196 6.74 5.35 -2.99
CA LEU A 196 6.04 5.72 -4.22
C LEU A 196 6.92 5.66 -5.47
N SER A 197 8.25 5.54 -5.37
CA SER A 197 9.09 5.24 -6.53
C SER A 197 8.63 3.99 -7.30
N PHE A 198 7.98 3.05 -6.62
CA PHE A 198 7.37 1.86 -7.22
C PHE A 198 6.03 2.12 -7.94
N PHE A 199 5.38 3.24 -7.63
CA PHE A 199 4.05 3.59 -8.15
C PHE A 199 4.10 3.91 -9.63
N GLY A 200 5.11 4.66 -10.09
CA GLY A 200 5.27 5.05 -11.50
C GLY A 200 5.26 3.85 -12.45
N PRO A 201 6.18 2.86 -12.30
CA PRO A 201 6.17 1.66 -13.11
C PRO A 201 4.84 0.88 -13.02
N LEU A 202 4.27 0.78 -11.81
CA LEU A 202 3.00 0.06 -11.60
C LEU A 202 1.85 0.69 -12.41
N ILE A 203 1.63 1.99 -12.28
CA ILE A 203 0.54 2.66 -13.00
C ILE A 203 0.79 2.68 -14.51
N ALA A 204 2.06 2.76 -14.95
CA ALA A 204 2.40 2.68 -16.37
C ALA A 204 1.98 1.32 -16.93
N THR A 205 2.26 0.21 -16.22
CA THR A 205 1.85 -1.13 -16.68
C THR A 205 0.33 -1.33 -16.70
N VAL A 206 -0.43 -0.63 -15.85
CA VAL A 206 -1.90 -0.71 -15.86
C VAL A 206 -2.48 0.16 -16.97
N ALA A 207 -1.98 1.37 -17.15
CA ALA A 207 -2.54 2.36 -18.06
C ALA A 207 -2.09 2.20 -19.51
N LEU A 208 -0.87 1.70 -19.73
CA LEU A 208 -0.25 1.50 -21.05
C LEU A 208 -0.36 0.05 -21.53
N ARG A 209 -1.15 -0.79 -20.86
CA ARG A 209 -1.57 -2.04 -21.49
C ARG A 209 -2.31 -1.69 -22.77
N GLY A 210 -1.68 -2.05 -23.90
CA GLY A 210 -2.39 -2.14 -25.16
C GLY A 210 -3.58 -3.07 -24.96
N ASP A 211 -4.69 -2.77 -25.63
CA ASP A 211 -5.78 -3.70 -25.77
C ASP A 211 -5.21 -4.90 -26.51
N VAL A 212 -4.77 -5.92 -25.77
CA VAL A 212 -4.44 -7.21 -26.35
C VAL A 212 -5.79 -7.75 -26.81
N GLU A 213 -6.07 -7.56 -28.10
CA GLU A 213 -7.12 -8.24 -28.82
C GLU A 213 -7.10 -9.72 -28.40
N GLY A 214 -8.22 -10.21 -27.86
CA GLY A 214 -8.41 -11.65 -27.68
C GLY A 214 -8.75 -12.16 -26.28
N GLN A 215 -9.29 -11.34 -25.36
CA GLN A 215 -10.00 -11.88 -24.19
C GLN A 215 -11.03 -10.90 -23.60
N HIS A 216 -11.95 -10.43 -24.43
CA HIS A 216 -13.21 -9.87 -23.94
C HIS A 216 -14.03 -11.00 -23.31
N TRP A 217 -14.24 -10.94 -22.00
CA TRP A 217 -15.03 -11.92 -21.24
C TRP A 217 -16.56 -11.68 -21.33
N LEU A 218 -17.00 -10.81 -22.24
CA LEU A 218 -18.42 -10.51 -22.48
C LEU A 218 -18.80 -10.96 -23.90
N PRO A 219 -19.45 -12.13 -24.06
CA PRO A 219 -19.93 -12.61 -25.36
C PRO A 219 -21.14 -11.86 -25.94
N ALA A 220 -21.54 -10.71 -25.40
CA ALA A 220 -22.92 -10.24 -25.53
C ALA A 220 -23.13 -9.03 -26.47
N LEU A 221 -22.09 -8.47 -27.08
CA LEU A 221 -22.24 -7.26 -27.91
C LEU A 221 -21.99 -7.48 -29.40
N GLU A 222 -21.49 -8.64 -29.80
CA GLU A 222 -21.22 -8.97 -31.21
C GLU A 222 -22.47 -9.51 -31.93
N GLU A 223 -23.39 -10.14 -31.20
CA GLU A 223 -24.68 -10.59 -31.77
C GLU A 223 -25.63 -9.42 -32.09
N ALA A 224 -25.51 -8.29 -31.39
CA ALA A 224 -26.33 -7.12 -31.66
C ALA A 224 -25.94 -6.45 -32.99
N ASP A 225 -24.65 -6.44 -33.32
CA ASP A 225 -24.13 -5.80 -34.54
C ASP A 225 -24.46 -6.65 -35.79
N ASN A 226 -24.22 -7.97 -35.73
CA ASN A 226 -24.58 -8.89 -36.83
C ASN A 226 -26.08 -9.00 -37.09
N SER A 227 -26.94 -8.74 -36.09
CA SER A 227 -28.39 -8.76 -36.27
C SER A 227 -28.92 -7.54 -37.05
N LEU A 228 -28.18 -6.43 -37.09
CA LEU A 228 -28.58 -5.22 -37.80
C LEU A 228 -28.17 -5.26 -39.28
N ASP A 229 -27.05 -5.92 -39.60
CA ASP A 229 -26.61 -6.09 -40.99
C ASP A 229 -27.51 -7.06 -41.78
N HIS A 230 -28.02 -8.12 -41.14
CA HIS A 230 -28.92 -9.07 -41.79
C HIS A 230 -30.34 -8.55 -42.06
N VAL A 231 -30.74 -7.42 -41.45
CA VAL A 231 -32.05 -6.79 -41.72
C VAL A 231 -31.99 -5.87 -42.94
N GLN A 232 -30.79 -5.42 -43.36
CA GLN A 232 -30.64 -4.57 -44.55
C GLN A 232 -30.47 -5.34 -45.87
N GLU A 233 -30.28 -6.66 -45.84
CA GLU A 233 -30.10 -7.49 -47.04
C GLU A 233 -31.33 -8.32 -47.46
N ALA A 234 -32.53 -8.04 -46.94
CA ALA A 234 -33.75 -8.69 -47.45
C ALA A 234 -34.09 -8.15 -48.86
N PRO A 235 -34.12 -8.98 -49.92
CA PRO A 235 -34.42 -8.50 -51.26
C PRO A 235 -35.92 -8.28 -51.51
N ALA A 236 -36.20 -7.07 -52.01
CA ALA A 236 -37.37 -6.51 -52.72
C ALA A 236 -38.73 -6.46 -52.00
#